data_AF-C3M8C5-F1
#
_entry.id   AF-C3M8C5-F1
#
_cell.length_a   1.000
_cell.length_b   1.000
_cell.length_c   1.000
_cell.angle_alpha   90.00
_cell.angle_beta   90.00
_cell.angle_gamma   90.00
#
_symmetry.space_group_name_H-M   'P 1'
#
loop_
_entity.id
_entity.type
_entity.pdbx_description
1 polymer ?
#
loop_
_entity_poly.entity_id
_entity_poly.type
_entity_poly.pdbx_seq_one_letter_code
_entity_poly.pdbx_strand_id
1 'polypeptide(L)'
;MDKHRFSPPENDGFLLLSAFIGVSVIFWFFLEEVIYWSCAALYHLWRACDVPLMHSFAAPRMNLLAHTANRADNVTILHWLAVMNQTAGIVLLFLIPLCLLAIHVTLTHPANKTRREISIHSLPKIMARFSPSVIPALCYGDRKTQLLNTNPPEHQSALSPEEFAHKHHLVLNQRLDHEKAQVVFTQQLGRKITQLSEFNAYERALWAIFGWPFFFNDRQEAQKLLDTLNRSCLIKSRRDKGQIGTPVFSIAHKAFKKVSGHPDAKNWIKKHPYARTALSALHANDLHLPTARFRWLKGLDRPLWYALCSSDRPKPFIEGAGIVTQMQWEQEAAKHKVTLPSPVLRYAVQGLEKDLIHIGKVIDDRIKK
;
A
#
# COMPACT_ATOMS: atom_id res chain seq x y z
N MET A 1 2.09 -22.14 16.61
CA MET A 1 1.68 -21.24 17.72
C MET A 1 2.61 -21.52 18.88
N ASP A 2 3.81 -20.96 18.83
CA ASP A 2 4.79 -21.06 19.91
C ASP A 2 4.51 -19.94 20.92
N LYS A 3 4.17 -20.35 22.15
CA LYS A 3 4.07 -19.45 23.30
C LYS A 3 5.49 -19.07 23.73
N HIS A 4 6.01 -17.97 23.20
CA HIS A 4 7.12 -17.27 23.84
C HIS A 4 6.68 -16.84 25.25
N ARG A 5 7.30 -17.46 26.25
CA ARG A 5 7.21 -17.07 27.66
C ARG A 5 8.04 -15.78 27.80
N PHE A 6 7.37 -14.64 27.98
CA PHE A 6 8.02 -13.39 28.35
C PHE A 6 8.25 -13.42 29.86
N SER A 7 9.48 -13.76 30.26
CA SER A 7 9.93 -13.66 31.65
C SER A 7 10.12 -12.18 32.00
N PRO A 8 9.64 -11.67 33.16
CA PRO A 8 9.85 -10.28 33.54
C PRO A 8 11.34 -10.01 33.84
N PRO A 9 11.87 -8.80 33.58
CA PRO A 9 13.29 -8.47 33.64
C PRO A 9 13.75 -8.15 35.07
N GLU A 10 13.44 -9.03 36.03
CA GLU A 10 13.79 -8.78 37.44
C GLU A 10 15.29 -9.02 37.72
N ASN A 11 15.95 -9.86 36.89
CA ASN A 11 17.36 -10.21 37.05
C ASN A 11 18.34 -9.34 36.23
N ASP A 12 17.88 -8.59 35.24
CA ASP A 12 18.79 -7.80 34.38
C ASP A 12 19.41 -6.63 35.17
N GLY A 13 18.63 -5.99 36.04
CA GLY A 13 19.12 -4.94 36.93
C GLY A 13 20.15 -5.44 37.94
N PHE A 14 19.94 -6.62 38.52
CA PHE A 14 20.87 -7.24 39.47
C PHE A 14 22.15 -7.74 38.78
N LEU A 15 22.05 -8.30 37.57
CA LEU A 15 23.21 -8.70 36.76
C LEU A 15 24.04 -7.49 36.32
N LEU A 16 23.41 -6.38 35.92
CA LEU A 16 24.11 -5.14 35.60
C LEU A 16 24.77 -4.52 36.84
N LEU A 17 24.10 -4.53 38.00
CA LEU A 17 24.65 -4.01 39.26
C LEU A 17 25.86 -4.84 39.72
N SER A 18 25.74 -6.17 39.70
CA SER A 18 26.84 -7.08 40.06
C SER A 18 28.01 -7.01 39.09
N ALA A 19 27.75 -6.87 37.79
CA ALA A 19 28.80 -6.60 36.81
C ALA A 19 29.48 -5.24 37.05
N PHE A 20 28.71 -4.20 37.37
CA PHE A 20 29.26 -2.88 37.68
C PHE A 20 30.11 -2.88 38.95
N ILE A 21 29.68 -3.58 40.00
CA ILE A 21 30.44 -3.79 41.23
C ILE A 21 31.72 -4.58 40.91
N GLY A 22 31.63 -5.65 40.13
CA GLY A 22 32.78 -6.44 39.70
C GLY A 22 33.82 -5.61 38.95
N VAL A 23 33.37 -4.82 37.96
CA VAL A 23 34.24 -3.90 37.21
C VAL A 23 34.85 -2.83 38.13
N SER A 24 34.09 -2.28 39.07
CA SER A 24 34.58 -1.28 40.02
C SER A 24 35.63 -1.84 40.98
N VAL A 25 35.47 -3.08 41.42
CA VAL A 25 36.44 -3.79 42.26
C VAL A 25 37.71 -4.09 41.48
N ILE A 26 37.60 -4.58 40.24
CA ILE A 26 38.76 -4.78 39.36
C ILE A 26 39.48 -3.45 39.13
N PHE A 27 38.74 -2.38 38.82
CA PHE A 27 39.30 -1.04 38.64
C PHE A 27 40.05 -0.53 39.87
N TRP A 28 39.55 -0.83 41.08
CA TRP A 28 40.23 -0.48 42.32
C TRP A 28 41.56 -1.23 42.48
N PHE A 29 41.60 -2.53 42.18
CA PHE A 29 42.83 -3.32 42.26
C PHE A 29 43.90 -2.88 41.26
N PHE A 30 43.49 -2.44 40.07
CA PHE A 30 44.39 -1.98 39.01
C PHE A 30 44.53 -0.46 38.94
N LEU A 31 44.12 0.28 39.99
CA LEU A 31 44.06 1.73 39.95
C LEU A 31 45.43 2.37 39.66
N GLU A 32 46.48 1.87 40.31
CA GLU A 32 47.86 2.34 40.11
C GLU A 32 48.31 2.16 38.65
N GLU A 33 48.10 0.98 38.09
CA GLU A 33 48.41 0.68 36.70
C GLU A 33 47.59 1.55 35.74
N VAL A 34 46.30 1.76 36.01
CA VAL A 34 45.43 2.61 35.21
C VAL A 34 45.91 4.06 35.25
N ILE A 35 46.28 4.59 36.41
CA ILE A 35 46.83 5.96 36.56
C ILE A 35 48.13 6.08 35.77
N TYR A 36 49.05 5.13 35.92
CA TYR A 36 50.32 5.13 35.21
C TYR A 36 50.13 5.09 33.69
N TRP A 37 49.39 4.10 33.18
CA TRP A 37 49.20 3.91 31.73
C TRP A 37 48.38 5.02 31.09
N SER A 38 47.34 5.54 31.77
CA SER A 38 46.58 6.68 31.27
C SER A 38 47.45 7.94 31.17
N CYS A 39 48.28 8.21 32.19
CA CYS A 39 49.19 9.34 32.17
C CYS A 39 50.29 9.19 31.11
N ALA A 40 50.86 7.98 30.98
CA ALA A 40 51.87 7.67 29.97
C ALA A 40 51.32 7.81 28.55
N ALA A 41 50.12 7.28 28.28
CA ALA A 41 49.47 7.40 26.98
C ALA A 41 49.23 8.87 26.60
N LEU A 42 48.67 9.67 27.52
CA LEU A 42 48.47 11.10 27.30
C LEU A 42 49.81 11.85 27.14
N TYR A 43 50.84 11.49 27.90
CA TYR A 43 52.17 12.08 27.78
C TYR A 43 52.74 11.88 26.38
N HIS A 44 52.63 10.67 25.82
CA HIS A 44 53.07 10.39 24.46
C HIS A 44 52.25 11.15 23.40
N LEU A 45 50.94 11.30 23.59
CA LEU A 45 50.10 12.10 22.69
C LEU A 45 50.46 13.59 22.72
N TRP A 46 50.67 14.16 23.91
CA TRP A 46 51.13 15.55 24.06
C TRP A 46 52.51 15.76 23.47
N ARG A 47 53.44 14.83 23.72
CA ARG A 47 54.80 14.86 23.15
C ARG A 47 54.79 14.80 21.62
N ALA A 48 53.90 14.02 21.02
CA ALA A 48 53.75 13.94 19.57
C ALA A 48 53.20 15.24 18.96
N CYS A 49 52.44 16.02 19.74
CA CYS A 49 51.88 17.31 19.33
C CYS A 49 52.72 18.52 19.78
N ASP A 50 53.88 18.30 20.40
CA ASP A 50 54.74 19.35 20.94
C ASP A 50 55.52 20.03 19.80
N VAL A 51 54.96 21.12 19.29
CA VAL A 51 55.57 22.00 18.29
C VAL A 51 56.02 23.31 18.93
N PRO A 52 57.03 24.02 18.39
CA PRO A 52 57.60 25.22 19.04
C PRO A 52 56.58 26.30 19.43
N LEU A 53 55.48 26.43 18.66
CA LEU A 53 54.39 27.36 18.93
C LEU A 53 53.45 26.93 20.07
N MET A 54 53.30 25.63 20.31
CA MET A 54 52.42 25.06 21.33
C MET A 54 53.17 24.57 22.56
N HIS A 55 54.51 24.65 22.55
CA HIS A 55 55.36 24.14 23.62
C HIS A 55 55.04 24.75 24.98
N SER A 56 54.75 26.05 25.04
CA SER A 56 54.34 26.74 26.28
C SER A 56 53.04 26.17 26.89
N PHE A 57 52.19 25.54 26.08
CA PHE A 57 50.93 24.94 26.49
C PHE A 57 51.04 23.43 26.74
N ALA A 58 51.88 22.73 25.97
CA ALA A 58 52.11 21.28 26.08
C ALA A 58 53.05 20.93 27.25
N ALA A 59 54.16 21.64 27.41
CA ALA A 59 55.16 21.40 28.46
C ALA A 59 54.60 21.31 29.90
N PRO A 60 53.74 22.24 30.38
CA PRO A 60 53.20 22.13 31.73
C PRO A 60 52.29 20.91 31.92
N ARG A 61 51.56 20.49 30.87
CA ARG A 61 50.70 19.30 30.89
C ARG A 61 51.51 18.02 30.85
N MET A 62 52.58 17.99 30.06
CA MET A 62 53.52 16.87 30.01
C MET A 62 54.24 16.68 31.36
N ASN A 63 54.67 17.78 31.99
CA ASN A 63 55.29 17.72 33.31
C ASN A 63 54.31 17.26 34.39
N LEU A 64 53.06 17.72 34.35
CA LEU A 64 52.01 17.27 35.25
C LEU A 64 51.76 15.76 35.11
N LEU A 65 51.63 15.25 33.88
CA LEU A 65 51.44 13.83 33.60
C LEU A 65 52.63 12.97 34.03
N ALA A 66 53.87 13.44 33.80
CA ALA A 66 55.08 12.75 34.21
C ALA A 66 55.22 12.71 35.74
N HIS A 67 54.88 13.80 36.42
CA HIS A 67 54.91 13.87 37.88
C HIS A 67 53.87 12.95 38.52
N THR A 68 52.67 12.89 37.95
CA THR A 68 51.58 12.03 38.44
C THR A 68 51.82 10.56 38.14
N ALA A 69 52.41 10.23 36.97
CA ALA A 69 52.78 8.86 36.62
C ALA A 69 53.90 8.31 37.53
N ASN A 70 54.92 9.13 37.83
CA ASN A 70 56.01 8.74 38.72
C ASN A 70 55.60 8.60 40.19
N ARG A 71 54.37 9.00 40.54
CA ARG A 71 53.81 8.91 41.90
C ARG A 71 52.47 8.15 41.91
N ALA A 72 52.24 7.29 40.92
CA ALA A 72 50.95 6.60 40.72
C ALA A 72 50.45 5.90 42.00
N ASP A 73 51.36 5.31 42.77
CA ASP A 73 51.10 4.56 44.01
C ASP A 73 50.45 5.41 45.12
N ASN A 74 50.64 6.73 45.07
CA ASN A 74 50.22 7.68 46.11
C ASN A 74 49.14 8.67 45.63
N VAL A 75 48.62 8.51 44.41
CA VAL A 75 47.64 9.42 43.82
C VAL A 75 46.22 8.94 44.10
N THR A 76 45.39 9.81 44.67
CA THR A 76 43.96 9.54 44.86
C THR A 76 43.18 9.68 43.54
N ILE A 77 42.05 8.96 43.43
CA ILE A 77 41.17 8.99 42.25
C ILE A 77 40.74 10.43 41.90
N LEU A 78 40.38 11.25 42.90
CA LEU A 78 39.96 12.64 42.68
C LEU A 78 41.10 13.50 42.11
N HIS A 79 42.33 13.28 42.58
CA HIS A 79 43.50 13.97 42.05
C HIS A 79 43.80 13.55 40.61
N TRP A 80 43.73 12.24 40.32
CA TRP A 80 43.87 11.73 38.96
C TRP A 80 42.80 12.28 38.02
N LEU A 81 41.53 12.31 38.43
CA LEU A 81 40.45 12.90 37.63
C LEU A 81 40.68 14.39 37.34
N ALA A 82 41.21 15.15 38.29
CA ALA A 82 41.57 16.55 38.08
C ALA A 82 42.70 16.70 37.05
N VAL A 83 43.71 15.82 37.09
CA VAL A 83 44.79 15.77 36.10
C VAL A 83 44.26 15.38 34.72
N MET A 84 43.37 14.38 34.64
CA MET A 84 42.72 13.97 33.38
C MET A 84 41.89 15.12 32.80
N ASN A 85 41.11 15.83 33.61
CA ASN A 85 40.30 16.97 33.13
C ASN A 85 41.17 18.08 32.49
N GLN A 86 42.40 18.29 32.99
CA GLN A 86 43.31 19.31 32.46
C GLN A 86 44.08 18.85 31.21
N THR A 87 44.22 17.54 30.99
CA THR A 87 45.17 16.96 30.02
C THR A 87 44.52 16.12 28.93
N ALA A 88 43.35 15.52 29.18
CA ALA A 88 42.67 14.61 28.24
C ALA A 88 42.12 15.30 27.00
N GLY A 89 42.04 16.64 26.98
CA GLY A 89 41.58 17.41 25.82
C GLY A 89 42.35 17.14 24.53
N ILE A 90 43.61 16.67 24.62
CA ILE A 90 44.41 16.29 23.44
C ILE A 90 43.79 15.14 22.65
N VAL A 91 43.01 14.26 23.31
CA VAL A 91 42.33 13.14 22.66
C VAL A 91 41.31 13.64 21.64
N LEU A 92 40.65 14.79 21.91
CA LEU A 92 39.69 15.38 20.98
C LEU A 92 40.34 15.81 19.66
N LEU A 93 41.61 16.22 19.68
CA LEU A 93 42.35 16.58 18.45
C LEU A 93 42.41 15.41 17.47
N PHE A 94 42.50 14.18 17.97
CA PHE A 94 42.53 12.96 17.15
C PHE A 94 41.14 12.37 16.90
N LEU A 95 40.22 12.46 17.86
CA LEU A 95 38.87 11.92 17.71
C LEU A 95 38.00 12.76 16.78
N ILE A 96 38.07 14.09 16.82
CA ILE A 96 37.27 14.97 15.95
C ILE A 96 37.50 14.66 14.46
N PRO A 97 38.74 14.61 13.92
CA PRO A 97 38.95 14.29 12.51
C PRO A 97 38.52 12.86 12.18
N LEU A 98 38.69 11.90 13.09
CA LEU A 98 38.21 10.52 12.89
C LEU A 98 36.68 10.45 12.81
N CYS A 99 35.96 11.18 13.68
CA CYS A 99 34.51 11.31 13.64
C CYS A 99 34.04 11.99 12.35
N LEU A 100 34.70 13.08 11.94
CA LEU A 100 34.39 13.77 10.68
C LEU A 100 34.62 12.88 9.46
N LEU A 101 35.71 12.10 9.45
CA LEU A 101 35.99 11.12 8.40
C LEU A 101 34.92 10.02 8.38
N ALA A 102 34.54 9.50 9.55
CA ALA A 102 33.48 8.48 9.65
C ALA A 102 32.13 9.01 9.13
N ILE A 103 31.76 10.24 9.47
CA ILE A 103 30.57 10.90 8.93
C ILE A 103 30.69 11.05 7.41
N HIS A 104 31.83 11.53 6.91
CA HIS A 104 32.05 11.71 5.48
C HIS A 104 31.94 10.39 4.71
N VAL A 105 32.61 9.34 5.17
CA VAL A 105 32.56 8.00 4.58
C VAL A 105 31.13 7.46 4.59
N THR A 106 30.41 7.64 5.70
CA THR A 106 29.03 7.17 5.81
C THR A 106 28.10 7.89 4.83
N LEU A 107 28.19 9.22 4.72
CA LEU A 107 27.35 10.01 3.83
C LEU A 107 27.69 9.79 2.35
N THR A 108 28.96 9.56 2.03
CA THR A 108 29.41 9.33 0.66
C THR A 108 29.31 7.85 0.24
N HIS A 109 29.04 6.96 1.18
CA HIS A 109 29.07 5.51 0.95
C HIS A 109 28.14 5.11 -0.20
N PRO A 110 28.64 4.39 -1.23
CA PRO A 110 27.84 3.99 -2.39
C PRO A 110 26.58 3.19 -2.04
N ALA A 111 26.56 2.48 -0.91
CA ALA A 111 25.36 1.77 -0.44
C ALA A 111 24.19 2.71 -0.07
N ASN A 112 24.48 3.95 0.32
CA ASN A 112 23.46 4.95 0.66
C ASN A 112 22.94 5.69 -0.58
N LYS A 113 23.59 5.54 -1.74
CA LYS A 113 23.15 6.09 -3.02
C LYS A 113 22.40 5.03 -3.81
N THR A 114 21.24 5.37 -4.36
CA THR A 114 20.57 4.47 -5.31
C THR A 114 21.43 4.37 -6.57
N ARG A 115 21.61 3.15 -7.10
CA ARG A 115 22.40 2.92 -8.33
C ARG A 115 21.90 3.70 -9.57
N ARG A 116 20.67 4.22 -9.53
CA ARG A 116 20.04 5.02 -10.58
C ARG A 116 19.26 6.17 -9.96
N GLU A 117 19.14 7.27 -10.68
CA GLU A 117 18.21 8.33 -10.35
C GLU A 117 16.78 7.82 -10.49
N ILE A 118 16.00 7.93 -9.40
CA ILE A 118 14.60 7.56 -9.38
C ILE A 118 13.79 8.86 -9.45
N SER A 119 13.30 9.18 -10.63
CA SER A 119 12.38 10.30 -10.86
C SER A 119 10.92 9.86 -10.79
N ILE A 120 10.02 10.84 -10.70
CA ILE A 120 8.57 10.63 -10.80
C ILE A 120 8.17 9.87 -12.08
N HIS A 121 8.98 9.98 -13.14
CA HIS A 121 8.73 9.30 -14.42
C HIS A 121 9.31 7.89 -14.49
N SER A 122 10.41 7.61 -13.79
CA SER A 122 11.01 6.26 -13.78
C SER A 122 10.38 5.35 -12.74
N LEU A 123 9.94 5.89 -11.60
CA LEU A 123 9.45 5.10 -10.48
C LEU A 123 8.24 4.22 -10.85
N PRO A 124 7.17 4.72 -11.50
CA PRO A 124 6.03 3.88 -11.85
C PRO A 124 6.40 2.75 -12.80
N LYS A 125 7.35 2.97 -13.73
CA LYS A 125 7.84 1.93 -14.65
C LYS A 125 8.64 0.84 -13.94
N ILE A 126 9.39 1.22 -12.91
CA ILE A 126 10.10 0.28 -12.04
C ILE A 126 9.09 -0.51 -11.21
N MET A 127 8.13 0.19 -10.59
CA MET A 127 7.08 -0.40 -9.77
C MET A 127 6.19 -1.34 -10.57
N ALA A 128 5.95 -1.08 -11.86
CA ALA A 128 5.17 -1.97 -12.73
C ALA A 128 5.73 -3.41 -12.80
N ARG A 129 7.02 -3.63 -12.54
CA ARG A 129 7.60 -4.97 -12.44
C ARG A 129 7.10 -5.74 -11.22
N PHE A 130 6.99 -5.05 -10.09
CA PHE A 130 6.59 -5.58 -8.78
C PHE A 130 5.08 -5.55 -8.56
N SER A 131 4.42 -4.49 -9.03
CA SER A 131 2.97 -4.27 -8.96
C SER A 131 2.42 -4.02 -10.36
N PRO A 132 2.08 -5.09 -11.10
CA PRO A 132 1.52 -4.99 -12.45
C PRO A 132 0.21 -4.20 -12.54
N SER A 133 -0.51 -4.05 -11.43
CA SER A 133 -1.74 -3.25 -11.34
C SER A 133 -1.59 -1.81 -11.84
N VAL A 134 -0.37 -1.25 -11.81
CA VAL A 134 -0.07 0.10 -12.29
C VAL A 134 -0.02 0.17 -13.83
N ILE A 135 0.23 -0.95 -14.50
CA ILE A 135 0.46 -1.01 -15.95
C ILE A 135 -0.70 -0.42 -16.74
N PRO A 136 -1.98 -0.80 -16.53
CA PRO A 136 -3.07 -0.21 -17.28
C PRO A 136 -3.08 1.32 -17.17
N ALA A 137 -2.90 1.88 -15.97
CA ALA A 137 -2.88 3.33 -15.78
C ALA A 137 -1.76 4.03 -16.56
N LEU A 138 -0.58 3.40 -16.66
CA LEU A 138 0.55 3.93 -17.43
C LEU A 138 0.34 3.89 -18.94
N CYS A 139 -0.55 3.03 -19.44
CA CYS A 139 -0.83 2.92 -20.87
C CYS A 139 -1.68 4.09 -21.39
N TYR A 140 -2.52 4.69 -20.54
CA TYR A 140 -3.51 5.69 -20.94
C TYR A 140 -3.05 7.15 -20.76
N GLY A 141 -2.10 7.41 -19.85
CA GLY A 141 -1.58 8.76 -19.62
C GLY A 141 -0.64 9.25 -20.72
N ASP A 142 -0.40 10.55 -20.76
CA ASP A 142 0.65 11.11 -21.63
C ASP A 142 2.02 10.55 -21.20
N ARG A 143 2.84 10.13 -22.18
CA ARG A 143 4.16 9.54 -21.91
C ARG A 143 5.12 10.52 -21.23
N LYS A 144 4.93 11.82 -21.48
CA LYS A 144 5.78 12.87 -20.91
C LYS A 144 5.38 13.20 -19.48
N THR A 145 4.12 13.56 -19.24
CA THR A 145 3.66 13.97 -17.91
C THR A 145 3.27 12.79 -17.01
N GLN A 146 2.97 11.62 -17.59
CA GLN A 146 2.37 10.45 -16.91
C GLN A 146 1.01 10.72 -16.26
N LEU A 147 0.37 11.83 -16.63
CA LEU A 147 -0.96 12.22 -16.20
C LEU A 147 -1.94 12.06 -17.34
N LEU A 148 -3.22 11.87 -16.98
CA LEU A 148 -4.31 11.90 -17.93
C LEU A 148 -4.70 13.37 -18.16
N ASN A 149 -3.96 14.05 -19.04
CA ASN A 149 -4.18 15.48 -19.35
C ASN A 149 -5.44 15.73 -20.18
N THR A 150 -6.08 14.66 -20.68
CA THR A 150 -7.30 14.69 -21.48
C THR A 150 -8.42 13.97 -20.74
N ASN A 151 -9.68 14.18 -21.13
CA ASN A 151 -10.83 13.53 -20.51
C ASN A 151 -11.49 12.50 -21.44
N PRO A 152 -10.81 11.37 -21.78
CA PRO A 152 -11.35 10.38 -22.69
C PRO A 152 -12.57 9.67 -22.08
N PRO A 153 -13.59 9.30 -22.89
CA PRO A 153 -14.86 8.72 -22.42
C PRO A 153 -14.66 7.48 -21.54
N GLU A 154 -13.66 6.65 -21.85
CA GLU A 154 -13.33 5.41 -21.15
C GLU A 154 -12.76 5.63 -19.73
N HIS A 155 -12.24 6.83 -19.43
CA HIS A 155 -11.58 7.11 -18.15
C HIS A 155 -12.14 8.30 -17.39
N GLN A 156 -13.20 8.93 -17.88
CA GLN A 156 -13.90 10.02 -17.18
C GLN A 156 -14.23 9.64 -15.75
N SER A 157 -14.20 10.61 -14.84
CA SER A 157 -14.67 10.47 -13.46
C SER A 157 -16.10 9.94 -13.41
N ALA A 158 -16.50 9.38 -12.26
CA ALA A 158 -17.87 8.90 -12.08
C ALA A 158 -18.86 10.05 -12.22
N LEU A 159 -20.01 9.80 -12.82
CA LEU A 159 -21.08 10.80 -12.89
C LEU A 159 -21.65 11.05 -11.50
N SER A 160 -21.90 12.31 -11.18
CA SER A 160 -22.75 12.69 -10.05
C SER A 160 -24.21 12.29 -10.31
N PRO A 161 -25.05 12.16 -9.27
CA PRO A 161 -26.47 11.88 -9.44
C PRO A 161 -27.20 12.90 -10.34
N GLU A 162 -26.83 14.18 -10.27
CA GLU A 162 -27.36 15.24 -11.13
C GLU A 162 -26.95 15.04 -12.59
N GLU A 163 -25.65 14.86 -12.86
CA GLU A 163 -25.15 14.65 -14.23
C GLU A 163 -25.75 13.39 -14.85
N PHE A 164 -25.93 12.33 -14.05
CA PHE A 164 -26.58 11.10 -14.48
C PHE A 164 -28.06 11.34 -14.84
N ALA A 165 -28.79 12.06 -13.98
CA ALA A 165 -30.19 12.40 -14.23
C ALA A 165 -30.36 13.28 -15.47
N HIS A 166 -29.46 14.25 -15.68
CA HIS A 166 -29.44 15.10 -16.86
C HIS A 166 -29.13 14.31 -18.13
N LYS A 167 -28.07 13.48 -18.11
CA LYS A 167 -27.63 12.65 -19.24
C LYS A 167 -28.73 11.69 -19.74
N HIS A 168 -29.55 11.18 -18.84
CA HIS A 168 -30.63 10.26 -19.16
C HIS A 168 -32.02 10.92 -19.24
N HIS A 169 -32.09 12.24 -19.12
CA HIS A 169 -33.32 13.02 -19.11
C HIS A 169 -34.38 12.45 -18.15
N LEU A 170 -33.98 12.20 -16.89
CA LEU A 170 -34.80 11.53 -15.88
C LEU A 170 -35.69 12.48 -15.08
N VAL A 171 -35.42 13.80 -15.12
CA VAL A 171 -36.18 14.79 -14.36
C VAL A 171 -37.09 15.57 -15.29
N LEU A 172 -38.40 15.56 -14.99
CA LEU A 172 -39.43 16.31 -15.69
C LEU A 172 -40.16 17.18 -14.66
N ASN A 173 -40.24 18.50 -14.89
CA ASN A 173 -40.93 19.45 -13.99
C ASN A 173 -40.51 19.31 -12.50
N GLN A 174 -39.20 19.19 -12.24
CA GLN A 174 -38.64 18.97 -10.89
C GLN A 174 -39.15 17.70 -10.19
N ARG A 175 -39.58 16.70 -10.95
CA ARG A 175 -39.93 15.36 -10.47
C ARG A 175 -39.12 14.29 -11.20
N LEU A 176 -38.74 13.25 -10.47
CA LEU A 176 -38.05 12.10 -11.05
C LEU A 176 -39.07 11.20 -11.76
N ASP A 177 -38.81 10.88 -13.02
CA ASP A 177 -39.53 9.84 -13.75
C ASP A 177 -39.05 8.45 -13.28
N HIS A 178 -39.82 7.83 -12.39
CA HIS A 178 -39.49 6.54 -11.80
C HIS A 178 -39.44 5.40 -12.84
N GLU A 179 -40.34 5.41 -13.82
CA GLU A 179 -40.42 4.36 -14.84
C GLU A 179 -39.19 4.43 -15.74
N LYS A 180 -38.87 5.63 -16.23
CA LYS A 180 -37.67 5.84 -17.06
C LYS A 180 -36.39 5.55 -16.28
N ALA A 181 -36.31 5.96 -15.02
CA ALA A 181 -35.18 5.62 -14.16
C ALA A 181 -35.02 4.09 -14.00
N GLN A 182 -36.12 3.37 -13.81
CA GLN A 182 -36.11 1.91 -13.72
C GLN A 182 -35.64 1.26 -15.02
N VAL A 183 -36.04 1.77 -16.19
CA VAL A 183 -35.54 1.30 -17.49
C VAL A 183 -34.03 1.51 -17.61
N VAL A 184 -33.52 2.69 -17.24
CA VAL A 184 -32.08 3.00 -17.28
C VAL A 184 -31.29 2.09 -16.34
N PHE A 185 -31.76 1.87 -15.11
CA PHE A 185 -31.11 0.92 -14.19
C PHE A 185 -31.19 -0.53 -14.68
N THR A 186 -32.25 -0.91 -15.38
CA THR A 186 -32.39 -2.25 -15.97
C THR A 186 -31.33 -2.45 -17.06
N GLN A 187 -31.04 -1.43 -17.87
CA GLN A 187 -29.97 -1.47 -18.88
C GLN A 187 -28.58 -1.69 -18.25
N GLN A 188 -28.36 -1.22 -17.01
CA GLN A 188 -27.09 -1.45 -16.30
C GLN A 188 -26.86 -2.94 -16.00
N LEU A 189 -27.91 -3.76 -15.85
CA LEU A 189 -27.78 -5.20 -15.57
C LEU A 189 -27.15 -5.96 -16.74
N GLY A 190 -27.32 -5.47 -17.96
CA GLY A 190 -26.84 -6.10 -19.17
C GLY A 190 -27.65 -7.33 -19.57
N ARG A 191 -27.01 -8.28 -20.25
CA ARG A 191 -27.65 -9.49 -20.80
C ARG A 191 -27.94 -10.52 -19.70
N LYS A 192 -29.12 -11.14 -19.76
CA LYS A 192 -29.41 -12.35 -18.99
C LYS A 192 -28.63 -13.54 -19.53
N ILE A 193 -28.07 -14.32 -18.63
CA ILE A 193 -27.27 -15.50 -18.92
C ILE A 193 -27.91 -16.72 -18.28
N THR A 194 -27.85 -17.85 -18.99
CA THR A 194 -28.25 -19.16 -18.45
C THR A 194 -27.05 -20.06 -18.23
N GLN A 195 -26.00 -19.84 -19.02
CA GLN A 195 -24.78 -20.63 -19.00
C GLN A 195 -23.53 -19.76 -18.87
N LEU A 196 -22.49 -20.28 -18.21
CA LEU A 196 -21.18 -19.63 -18.07
C LEU A 196 -20.51 -19.37 -19.43
N SER A 197 -20.83 -20.18 -20.45
CA SER A 197 -20.34 -20.01 -21.83
C SER A 197 -20.79 -18.70 -22.47
N GLU A 198 -21.88 -18.08 -22.00
CA GLU A 198 -22.39 -16.82 -22.55
C GLU A 198 -21.59 -15.59 -22.13
N PHE A 199 -20.64 -15.74 -21.19
CA PHE A 199 -19.81 -14.65 -20.70
C PHE A 199 -18.92 -14.08 -21.82
N ASN A 200 -18.79 -12.75 -21.83
CA ASN A 200 -17.81 -12.04 -22.65
C ASN A 200 -16.38 -12.39 -22.24
N ALA A 201 -15.40 -12.11 -23.11
CA ALA A 201 -14.00 -12.46 -22.84
C ALA A 201 -13.45 -11.85 -21.53
N TYR A 202 -13.80 -10.59 -21.24
CA TYR A 202 -13.40 -9.92 -20.00
C TYR A 202 -14.16 -10.47 -18.78
N GLU A 203 -15.45 -10.80 -18.93
CA GLU A 203 -16.26 -11.40 -17.86
C GLU A 203 -15.73 -12.79 -17.50
N ARG A 204 -15.32 -13.60 -18.49
CA ARG A 204 -14.66 -14.90 -18.24
C ARG A 204 -13.35 -14.75 -17.48
N ALA A 205 -12.58 -13.70 -17.78
CA ALA A 205 -11.36 -13.40 -17.06
C ALA A 205 -11.64 -13.01 -15.61
N LEU A 206 -12.60 -12.11 -15.37
CA LEU A 206 -13.03 -11.73 -14.02
C LEU A 206 -13.62 -12.91 -13.24
N TRP A 207 -14.42 -13.75 -13.90
CA TRP A 207 -14.94 -14.99 -13.31
C TRP A 207 -13.82 -15.90 -12.84
N ALA A 208 -12.76 -16.07 -13.64
CA ALA A 208 -11.60 -16.84 -13.25
C ALA A 208 -10.84 -16.21 -12.07
N ILE A 209 -10.66 -14.88 -12.07
CA ILE A 209 -9.96 -14.15 -11.01
C ILE A 209 -10.72 -14.21 -9.69
N PHE A 210 -12.03 -13.99 -9.70
CA PHE A 210 -12.86 -13.97 -8.48
C PHE A 210 -13.22 -15.38 -8.00
N GLY A 211 -13.43 -16.30 -8.94
CA GLY A 211 -13.80 -17.66 -8.63
C GLY A 211 -12.67 -18.49 -8.03
N TRP A 212 -11.39 -18.18 -8.33
CA TRP A 212 -10.29 -18.96 -7.76
C TRP A 212 -10.21 -18.86 -6.23
N PRO A 213 -10.16 -17.65 -5.64
CA PRO A 213 -10.18 -17.52 -4.19
C PRO A 213 -11.50 -17.99 -3.58
N PHE A 214 -12.63 -17.79 -4.28
CA PHE A 214 -13.94 -18.12 -3.73
C PHE A 214 -14.21 -19.64 -3.71
N PHE A 215 -13.96 -20.36 -4.81
CA PHE A 215 -14.28 -21.80 -4.91
C PHE A 215 -13.13 -22.70 -4.46
N PHE A 216 -11.87 -22.29 -4.65
CA PHE A 216 -10.70 -23.13 -4.34
C PHE A 216 -9.92 -22.64 -3.11
N ASN A 217 -10.30 -21.51 -2.51
CA ASN A 217 -9.56 -20.86 -1.42
C ASN A 217 -8.08 -20.58 -1.75
N ASP A 218 -7.78 -20.37 -3.04
CA ASP A 218 -6.42 -20.14 -3.53
C ASP A 218 -6.30 -18.71 -4.09
N ARG A 219 -5.69 -17.83 -3.30
CA ARG A 219 -5.47 -16.43 -3.66
C ARG A 219 -4.24 -16.24 -4.55
N GLN A 220 -3.27 -17.15 -4.47
CA GLN A 220 -1.98 -16.98 -5.14
C GLN A 220 -2.12 -17.16 -6.64
N GLU A 221 -2.86 -18.17 -7.08
CA GLU A 221 -3.11 -18.41 -8.51
C GLU A 221 -3.98 -17.30 -9.12
N ALA A 222 -4.97 -16.79 -8.38
CA ALA A 222 -5.76 -15.63 -8.80
C ALA A 222 -4.86 -14.40 -9.03
N GLN A 223 -3.95 -14.14 -8.09
CA GLN A 223 -2.97 -13.06 -8.19
C GLN A 223 -2.02 -13.26 -9.37
N LYS A 224 -1.49 -14.46 -9.59
CA LYS A 224 -0.64 -14.76 -10.75
C LYS A 224 -1.37 -14.52 -12.07
N LEU A 225 -2.64 -14.96 -12.17
CA LEU A 225 -3.47 -14.74 -13.35
C LEU A 225 -3.69 -13.24 -13.59
N LEU A 226 -4.06 -12.50 -12.55
CA LEU A 226 -4.31 -11.06 -12.64
C LEU A 226 -3.05 -10.28 -13.03
N ASP A 227 -1.91 -10.61 -12.42
CA ASP A 227 -0.62 -10.00 -12.71
C ASP A 227 -0.17 -10.30 -14.15
N THR A 228 -0.45 -11.50 -14.65
CA THR A 228 -0.19 -11.89 -16.05
C THR A 228 -1.09 -11.11 -17.03
N LEU A 229 -2.37 -10.97 -16.71
CA LEU A 229 -3.30 -10.15 -17.50
C LEU A 229 -2.87 -8.68 -17.52
N ASN A 230 -2.48 -8.12 -16.37
CA ASN A 230 -2.00 -6.75 -16.29
C ASN A 230 -0.72 -6.53 -17.10
N ARG A 231 0.23 -7.47 -17.08
CA ARG A 231 1.43 -7.41 -17.95
C ARG A 231 1.08 -7.49 -19.43
N SER A 232 0.06 -8.28 -19.79
CA SER A 232 -0.39 -8.39 -21.18
C SER A 232 -0.96 -7.09 -21.74
N CYS A 233 -1.35 -6.13 -20.90
CA CYS A 233 -1.83 -4.81 -21.34
C CYS A 233 -0.75 -3.99 -22.07
N LEU A 234 0.53 -4.33 -21.92
CA LEU A 234 1.65 -3.70 -22.65
C LEU A 234 1.77 -4.18 -24.11
N ILE A 235 1.13 -5.31 -24.44
CA ILE A 235 1.22 -5.91 -25.77
C ILE A 235 0.36 -5.10 -26.74
N LYS A 236 1.00 -4.59 -27.80
CA LYS A 236 0.26 -4.00 -28.92
C LYS A 236 -0.46 -5.10 -29.69
N SER A 237 -1.77 -5.10 -29.61
CA SER A 237 -2.62 -6.07 -30.28
C SER A 237 -3.11 -5.51 -31.61
N ARG A 238 -2.96 -6.27 -32.70
CA ARG A 238 -3.59 -5.93 -33.99
C ARG A 238 -5.11 -5.91 -33.90
N ARG A 239 -5.70 -6.72 -33.01
CA ARG A 239 -7.15 -6.79 -32.75
C ARG A 239 -7.69 -5.45 -32.24
N ASP A 240 -6.91 -4.79 -31.38
CA ASP A 240 -7.31 -3.56 -30.72
C ASP A 240 -6.82 -2.32 -31.48
N LYS A 241 -6.65 -2.45 -32.81
CA LYS A 241 -6.14 -1.40 -33.70
C LYS A 241 -4.80 -0.80 -33.24
N GLY A 242 -3.98 -1.60 -32.57
CA GLY A 242 -2.69 -1.16 -32.01
C GLY A 242 -2.78 -0.34 -30.72
N GLN A 243 -3.97 -0.23 -30.12
CA GLN A 243 -4.15 0.40 -28.81
C GLN A 243 -3.52 -0.46 -27.70
N ILE A 244 -2.96 0.22 -26.71
CA ILE A 244 -2.30 -0.38 -25.53
C ILE A 244 -3.22 -0.11 -24.34
N GLY A 245 -3.36 -1.07 -23.43
CA GLY A 245 -4.18 -0.91 -22.22
C GLY A 245 -5.24 -2.00 -22.00
N THR A 246 -5.57 -2.76 -23.05
CA THR A 246 -6.49 -3.89 -22.98
C THR A 246 -5.73 -5.20 -22.74
N PRO A 247 -6.13 -6.04 -21.76
CA PRO A 247 -5.52 -7.34 -21.54
C PRO A 247 -5.81 -8.35 -22.65
N VAL A 248 -4.90 -9.31 -22.82
CA VAL A 248 -5.10 -10.48 -23.67
C VAL A 248 -5.91 -11.53 -22.90
N PHE A 249 -7.23 -11.54 -23.09
CA PHE A 249 -8.14 -12.40 -22.32
C PHE A 249 -8.02 -13.91 -22.58
N SER A 250 -7.37 -14.34 -23.68
CA SER A 250 -7.16 -15.77 -23.96
C SER A 250 -6.33 -16.47 -22.87
N ILE A 251 -5.49 -15.71 -22.15
CA ILE A 251 -4.69 -16.19 -21.02
C ILE A 251 -5.59 -16.80 -19.93
N ALA A 252 -6.78 -16.24 -19.72
CA ALA A 252 -7.70 -16.70 -18.70
C ALA A 252 -8.51 -17.94 -19.09
N HIS A 253 -8.43 -18.43 -20.34
CA HIS A 253 -9.32 -19.50 -20.83
C HIS A 253 -9.16 -20.81 -20.05
N LYS A 254 -7.92 -21.22 -19.77
CA LYS A 254 -7.62 -22.42 -18.97
C LYS A 254 -8.16 -22.30 -17.54
N ALA A 255 -7.93 -21.13 -16.92
CA ALA A 255 -8.40 -20.86 -15.58
C ALA A 255 -9.94 -20.85 -15.53
N PHE A 256 -10.58 -20.15 -16.45
CA PHE A 256 -12.03 -20.13 -16.61
C PHE A 256 -12.61 -21.54 -16.70
N LYS A 257 -12.07 -22.40 -17.57
CA LYS A 257 -12.55 -23.79 -17.71
C LYS A 257 -12.50 -24.57 -16.38
N LYS A 258 -11.44 -24.38 -15.59
CA LYS A 258 -11.28 -25.05 -14.29
C LYS A 258 -12.28 -24.52 -13.25
N VAL A 259 -12.45 -23.19 -13.16
CA VAL A 259 -13.44 -22.57 -12.25
C VAL A 259 -14.86 -22.93 -12.62
N SER A 260 -15.22 -22.84 -13.90
CA SER A 260 -16.55 -23.19 -14.40
C SER A 260 -16.89 -24.68 -14.24
N GLY A 261 -15.88 -25.54 -14.09
CA GLY A 261 -16.06 -26.96 -13.81
C GLY A 261 -16.39 -27.28 -12.35
N HIS A 262 -16.25 -26.32 -11.43
CA HIS A 262 -16.56 -26.52 -10.01
C HIS A 262 -18.07 -26.77 -9.81
N PRO A 263 -18.50 -27.72 -8.95
CA PRO A 263 -19.92 -28.03 -8.74
C PRO A 263 -20.74 -26.79 -8.35
N ASP A 264 -20.18 -25.92 -7.49
CA ASP A 264 -20.88 -24.72 -7.02
C ASP A 264 -20.99 -23.61 -8.06
N ALA A 265 -20.13 -23.61 -9.10
CA ALA A 265 -20.19 -22.60 -10.15
C ALA A 265 -21.52 -22.63 -10.91
N LYS A 266 -22.08 -23.83 -11.14
CA LYS A 266 -23.39 -24.00 -11.78
C LYS A 266 -24.53 -23.51 -10.89
N ASN A 267 -24.44 -23.79 -9.59
CA ASN A 267 -25.42 -23.32 -8.62
C ASN A 267 -25.36 -21.79 -8.45
N TRP A 268 -24.18 -21.19 -8.61
CA TRP A 268 -24.00 -19.75 -8.54
C TRP A 268 -24.75 -19.00 -9.64
N ILE A 269 -24.66 -19.46 -10.90
CA ILE A 269 -25.36 -18.81 -12.02
C ILE A 269 -26.87 -18.97 -11.94
N LYS A 270 -27.36 -20.07 -11.35
CA LYS A 270 -28.81 -20.21 -11.07
C LYS A 270 -29.32 -19.14 -10.10
N LYS A 271 -28.48 -18.68 -9.16
CA LYS A 271 -28.83 -17.61 -8.22
C LYS A 271 -28.75 -16.23 -8.88
N HIS A 272 -27.81 -16.06 -9.82
CA HIS A 272 -27.50 -14.78 -10.46
C HIS A 272 -27.72 -14.83 -11.99
N PRO A 273 -28.91 -14.45 -12.47
CA PRO A 273 -29.26 -14.52 -13.89
C PRO A 273 -28.57 -13.49 -14.79
N TYR A 274 -27.78 -12.55 -14.25
CA TYR A 274 -27.02 -11.59 -15.04
C TYR A 274 -25.51 -11.75 -14.79
N ALA A 275 -24.70 -11.63 -15.85
CA ALA A 275 -23.25 -11.77 -15.74
C ALA A 275 -22.64 -10.74 -14.78
N ARG A 276 -23.10 -9.49 -14.86
CA ARG A 276 -22.64 -8.40 -14.01
C ARG A 276 -23.01 -8.60 -12.54
N THR A 277 -24.23 -9.06 -12.25
CA THR A 277 -24.65 -9.33 -10.87
C THR A 277 -23.92 -10.55 -10.31
N ALA A 278 -23.73 -11.60 -11.11
CA ALA A 278 -22.97 -12.78 -10.72
C ALA A 278 -21.51 -12.45 -10.35
N LEU A 279 -20.84 -11.60 -11.14
CA LEU A 279 -19.49 -11.13 -10.87
C LEU A 279 -19.43 -10.19 -9.66
N SER A 280 -20.38 -9.26 -9.55
CA SER A 280 -20.48 -8.36 -8.40
C SER A 280 -20.73 -9.12 -7.09
N ALA A 281 -21.56 -10.17 -7.14
CA ALA A 281 -21.85 -11.02 -6.00
C ALA A 281 -20.61 -11.82 -5.57
N LEU A 282 -19.81 -12.32 -6.52
CA LEU A 282 -18.55 -13.00 -6.19
C LEU A 282 -17.57 -12.05 -5.49
N HIS A 283 -17.43 -10.85 -6.04
CA HIS A 283 -16.52 -9.83 -5.51
C HIS A 283 -16.88 -9.38 -4.09
N ALA A 284 -18.17 -9.36 -3.74
CA ALA A 284 -18.66 -8.99 -2.42
C ALA A 284 -18.35 -10.00 -1.29
N ASN A 285 -17.82 -11.20 -1.58
CA ASN A 285 -17.50 -12.22 -0.56
C ASN A 285 -16.10 -12.04 0.06
N ASP A 286 -15.70 -10.79 0.32
CA ASP A 286 -14.42 -10.42 0.95
C ASP A 286 -13.18 -11.09 0.31
N LEU A 287 -13.02 -10.91 -1.00
CA LEU A 287 -11.87 -11.45 -1.72
C LEU A 287 -10.56 -10.69 -1.42
N HIS A 288 -10.61 -9.60 -0.63
CA HIS A 288 -9.52 -8.64 -0.42
C HIS A 288 -8.84 -8.19 -1.73
N LEU A 289 -9.63 -8.00 -2.79
CA LEU A 289 -9.13 -7.72 -4.12
C LEU A 289 -9.53 -6.31 -4.57
N PRO A 290 -8.68 -5.29 -4.34
CA PRO A 290 -9.07 -3.92 -4.66
C PRO A 290 -9.22 -3.72 -6.17
N THR A 291 -10.22 -2.94 -6.56
CA THR A 291 -10.57 -2.66 -7.96
C THR A 291 -9.41 -2.07 -8.78
N ALA A 292 -8.47 -1.38 -8.13
CA ALA A 292 -7.24 -0.89 -8.76
C ALA A 292 -6.43 -1.99 -9.49
N ARG A 293 -6.55 -3.26 -9.06
CA ARG A 293 -5.82 -4.37 -9.69
C ARG A 293 -6.37 -4.80 -11.04
N PHE A 294 -7.59 -4.41 -11.40
CA PHE A 294 -8.20 -4.67 -12.70
C PHE A 294 -8.70 -3.37 -13.35
N ARG A 295 -7.90 -2.31 -13.22
CA ARG A 295 -8.21 -0.94 -13.70
C ARG A 295 -8.60 -0.84 -15.18
N TRP A 296 -8.10 -1.77 -16.00
CA TRP A 296 -8.44 -1.91 -17.43
C TRP A 296 -9.94 -2.12 -17.68
N LEU A 297 -10.69 -2.64 -16.70
CA LEU A 297 -12.13 -2.88 -16.83
C LEU A 297 -12.94 -1.60 -17.02
N LYS A 298 -12.51 -0.46 -16.46
CA LYS A 298 -13.24 0.82 -16.56
C LYS A 298 -13.53 1.23 -18.01
N GLY A 299 -12.59 1.01 -18.92
CA GLY A 299 -12.73 1.35 -20.34
C GLY A 299 -13.54 0.32 -21.14
N LEU A 300 -13.72 -0.90 -20.62
CA LEU A 300 -14.43 -1.97 -21.31
C LEU A 300 -15.89 -2.07 -20.88
N ASP A 301 -16.14 -2.05 -19.57
CA ASP A 301 -17.48 -2.15 -18.99
C ASP A 301 -17.58 -1.21 -17.78
N ARG A 302 -17.99 0.02 -18.06
CA ARG A 302 -18.09 1.10 -17.09
C ARG A 302 -19.13 0.83 -15.99
N PRO A 303 -20.37 0.36 -16.28
CA PRO A 303 -21.32 -0.04 -15.25
C PRO A 303 -20.78 -1.13 -14.33
N LEU A 304 -20.17 -2.19 -14.88
CA LEU A 304 -19.60 -3.28 -14.08
C LEU A 304 -18.43 -2.79 -13.22
N TRP A 305 -17.54 -1.96 -13.76
CA TRP A 305 -16.45 -1.36 -12.99
C TRP A 305 -16.97 -0.62 -11.75
N TYR A 306 -17.97 0.26 -11.92
CA TYR A 306 -18.52 1.02 -10.80
C TYR A 306 -19.32 0.18 -9.82
N ALA A 307 -19.97 -0.90 -10.27
CA ALA A 307 -20.60 -1.87 -9.39
C ALA A 307 -19.55 -2.57 -8.50
N LEU A 308 -18.42 -3.02 -9.08
CA LEU A 308 -17.34 -3.65 -8.33
C LEU A 308 -16.63 -2.66 -7.39
N CYS A 309 -16.50 -1.38 -7.77
CA CYS A 309 -16.00 -0.34 -6.86
C CYS A 309 -16.92 -0.08 -5.67
N SER A 310 -18.17 -0.53 -5.76
CA SER A 310 -19.22 -0.34 -4.75
C SER A 310 -19.45 -1.55 -3.85
N SER A 311 -18.81 -2.70 -4.10
CA SER A 311 -19.08 -3.94 -3.34
C SER A 311 -18.88 -3.80 -1.82
N ASP A 312 -17.89 -3.02 -1.40
CA ASP A 312 -17.56 -2.80 0.03
C ASP A 312 -18.05 -1.44 0.55
N ARG A 313 -18.96 -0.78 -0.18
CA ARG A 313 -19.42 0.58 0.14
C ARG A 313 -20.90 0.59 0.51
N PRO A 314 -21.31 1.36 1.53
CA PRO A 314 -22.72 1.52 1.86
C PRO A 314 -23.50 2.28 0.79
N LYS A 315 -22.85 3.22 0.09
CA LYS A 315 -23.44 4.00 -1.00
C LYS A 315 -22.76 3.63 -2.33
N PRO A 316 -23.47 3.01 -3.29
CA PRO A 316 -22.91 2.67 -4.59
C PRO A 316 -22.78 3.89 -5.51
N PHE A 317 -21.91 3.80 -6.50
CA PHE A 317 -21.87 4.76 -7.60
C PHE A 317 -23.11 4.61 -8.48
N ILE A 318 -23.70 5.74 -8.90
CA ILE A 318 -24.98 5.76 -9.65
C ILE A 318 -24.92 4.95 -10.96
N GLU A 319 -23.76 4.91 -11.61
CA GLU A 319 -23.52 4.20 -12.87
C GLU A 319 -23.50 2.66 -12.72
N GLY A 320 -23.38 2.15 -11.49
CA GLY A 320 -23.45 0.72 -11.16
C GLY A 320 -24.55 0.39 -10.15
N ALA A 321 -25.37 1.35 -9.73
CA ALA A 321 -26.34 1.20 -8.66
C ALA A 321 -27.42 0.15 -8.96
N GLY A 322 -27.83 0.01 -10.23
CA GLY A 322 -28.78 -1.02 -10.64
C GLY A 322 -28.23 -2.43 -10.45
N ILE A 323 -26.95 -2.66 -10.81
CA ILE A 323 -26.26 -3.94 -10.64
C ILE A 323 -26.17 -4.31 -9.16
N VAL A 324 -25.75 -3.35 -8.32
CA VAL A 324 -25.61 -3.58 -6.87
C VAL A 324 -26.97 -3.91 -6.24
N THR A 325 -28.00 -3.14 -6.57
CA THR A 325 -29.35 -3.33 -6.03
C THR A 325 -29.92 -4.71 -6.42
N GLN A 326 -29.83 -5.07 -7.69
CA GLN A 326 -30.31 -6.37 -8.17
C GLN A 326 -29.51 -7.52 -7.56
N MET A 327 -28.19 -7.39 -7.43
CA MET A 327 -27.33 -8.39 -6.81
C MET A 327 -27.69 -8.64 -5.34
N GLN A 328 -27.97 -7.59 -4.56
CA GLN A 328 -28.43 -7.71 -3.18
C GLN A 328 -29.79 -8.41 -3.09
N TRP A 329 -30.73 -8.08 -3.97
CA TRP A 329 -32.02 -8.75 -4.04
C TRP A 329 -31.90 -10.23 -4.43
N GLU A 330 -31.03 -10.56 -5.37
CA GLU A 330 -30.74 -11.95 -5.76
C GLU A 330 -30.16 -12.76 -4.59
N GLN A 331 -29.24 -12.17 -3.82
CA GLN A 331 -28.68 -12.80 -2.62
C GLN A 331 -29.76 -13.02 -1.56
N GLU A 332 -30.62 -12.03 -1.32
CA GLU A 332 -31.69 -12.13 -0.33
C GLU A 332 -32.75 -13.15 -0.76
N ALA A 333 -33.17 -13.13 -2.02
CA ALA A 333 -34.09 -14.11 -2.59
C ALA A 333 -33.53 -15.53 -2.49
N ALA A 334 -32.22 -15.71 -2.70
CA ALA A 334 -31.55 -17.00 -2.53
C ALA A 334 -31.57 -17.51 -1.08
N LYS A 335 -31.48 -16.63 -0.07
CA LYS A 335 -31.62 -17.03 1.35
C LYS A 335 -33.02 -17.53 1.67
N HIS A 336 -34.05 -16.87 1.11
CA HIS A 336 -35.46 -17.23 1.29
C HIS A 336 -35.94 -18.31 0.30
N LYS A 337 -35.07 -18.81 -0.58
CA LYS A 337 -35.39 -19.79 -1.63
C LYS A 337 -36.52 -19.34 -2.58
N VAL A 338 -36.60 -18.03 -2.84
CA VAL A 338 -37.57 -17.41 -3.75
C VAL A 338 -36.88 -17.07 -5.07
N THR A 339 -37.62 -17.15 -6.19
CA THR A 339 -37.15 -16.68 -7.49
C THR A 339 -37.70 -15.30 -7.78
N LEU A 340 -36.85 -14.42 -8.33
CA LEU A 340 -37.26 -13.08 -8.75
C LEU A 340 -37.79 -13.14 -10.20
N PRO A 341 -39.08 -12.87 -10.46
CA PRO A 341 -39.63 -12.93 -11.81
C PRO A 341 -39.12 -11.79 -12.69
N SER A 342 -38.87 -10.62 -12.10
CA SER A 342 -38.40 -9.41 -12.76
C SER A 342 -37.31 -8.71 -11.94
N PRO A 343 -36.49 -7.85 -12.56
CA PRO A 343 -35.49 -7.06 -11.85
C PRO A 343 -36.14 -6.13 -10.82
N VAL A 344 -35.62 -6.16 -9.60
CA VAL A 344 -36.11 -5.32 -8.50
C VAL A 344 -35.13 -4.18 -8.28
N LEU A 345 -35.45 -3.01 -8.83
CA LEU A 345 -34.56 -1.84 -8.87
C LEU A 345 -35.08 -0.64 -8.07
N ARG A 346 -36.15 -0.85 -7.29
CA ARG A 346 -36.83 0.21 -6.54
C ARG A 346 -35.89 1.00 -5.62
N TYR A 347 -34.94 0.34 -4.96
CA TYR A 347 -34.00 1.02 -4.06
C TYR A 347 -32.98 1.89 -4.80
N ALA A 348 -32.54 1.51 -6.01
CA ALA A 348 -31.69 2.37 -6.82
C ALA A 348 -32.42 3.66 -7.22
N VAL A 349 -33.69 3.54 -7.62
CA VAL A 349 -34.54 4.69 -7.98
C VAL A 349 -34.79 5.60 -6.78
N GLN A 350 -35.19 5.02 -5.63
CA GLN A 350 -35.39 5.79 -4.40
C GLN A 350 -34.09 6.44 -3.89
N GLY A 351 -32.94 5.79 -4.06
CA GLY A 351 -31.64 6.36 -3.73
C GLY A 351 -31.30 7.58 -4.59
N LEU A 352 -31.54 7.48 -5.90
CA LEU A 352 -31.38 8.60 -6.84
C LEU A 352 -32.32 9.75 -6.51
N GLU A 353 -33.58 9.47 -6.24
CA GLU A 353 -34.59 10.47 -5.84
C GLU A 353 -34.15 11.24 -4.60
N LYS A 354 -33.74 10.53 -3.54
CA LYS A 354 -33.23 11.14 -2.30
C LYS A 354 -32.01 12.04 -2.55
N ASP A 355 -31.08 11.58 -3.37
CA ASP A 355 -29.91 12.37 -3.73
C ASP A 355 -30.29 13.65 -4.50
N LEU A 356 -31.25 13.57 -5.44
CA LEU A 356 -31.71 14.72 -6.21
C LEU A 356 -32.53 15.72 -5.36
N ILE A 357 -33.31 15.22 -4.39
CA ILE A 357 -34.00 16.07 -3.41
C ILE A 357 -32.98 16.82 -2.56
N HIS A 358 -31.95 16.14 -2.08
CA HIS A 358 -30.90 16.77 -1.27
C HIS A 358 -30.14 17.87 -2.02
N ILE A 359 -29.92 17.69 -3.33
CA ILE A 359 -29.29 18.68 -4.21
C ILE A 359 -30.27 19.82 -4.58
N GLY A 360 -31.58 19.67 -4.33
CA GLY A 360 -32.61 20.67 -4.67
C GLY A 360 -33.06 20.63 -6.14
N LYS A 361 -32.85 19.50 -6.84
CA LYS A 361 -33.27 19.31 -8.25
C LYS A 361 -34.65 18.69 -8.39
N VAL A 362 -35.12 18.01 -7.34
CA VAL A 362 -36.43 17.37 -7.27
C VAL A 362 -37.16 17.85 -6.02
N ILE A 363 -38.46 18.11 -6.11
CA ILE A 363 -39.29 18.48 -4.97
C ILE A 363 -39.65 17.22 -4.18
N ASP A 364 -39.59 17.28 -2.85
CA ASP A 364 -40.09 16.20 -1.99
C ASP A 364 -41.62 16.31 -1.82
N ASP A 365 -42.36 15.50 -2.58
CA ASP A 365 -43.83 15.43 -2.48
C ASP A 365 -44.32 14.86 -1.13
N ARG A 366 -43.42 14.30 -0.28
CA ARG A 366 -43.74 13.78 1.05
C ARG A 366 -43.84 14.89 2.09
N ILE A 367 -43.28 16.06 1.79
CA ILE A 367 -43.40 17.27 2.59
C ILE A 367 -44.61 18.05 2.05
N LYS A 368 -45.82 17.51 2.23
CA LYS A 368 -47.01 18.37 2.16
C LYS A 368 -46.99 19.29 3.37
N LYS A 369 -46.94 20.60 3.11
CA LYS A 369 -47.24 21.65 4.09
C LYS A 369 -48.70 21.56 4.53
#